data_AF-A0A106BKW1-F1
#
_entry.id   AF-A0A106BKW1-F1
#
_cell.length_a   1.000
_cell.length_b   1.000
_cell.length_c   1.000
_cell.angle_alpha   90.00
_cell.angle_beta   90.00
_cell.angle_gamma   90.00
#
_symmetry.space_group_name_H-M   'P 1'
#
loop_
_entity.id
_entity.type
_entity.pdbx_description
1 polymer ?
#
loop_
_entity_poly.entity_id
_entity_poly.type
_entity_poly.pdbx_seq_one_letter_code
_entity_poly.pdbx_strand_id
1 'polypeptide(L)'
;MNFLTASIESLGAKVVGWFTVGYAMFAFLAKAGLLLLDRTTWNRATFDVVVKQVYFTAVQILPVFLGYALVISWLIITIILSTARDFGLTAFASEMTIRVLVLELLPFLTALFIALRSGSAINTEVALMQVNNELDALAHCKVPPMQFEFLPRLIGGVVSVVILAGLAGLLALLMGYLTIYGMSTAGFEPYTQTIAKIFDFTIMAGLLVKCALFGLAVTLIPVTAGLETPKKLFMVPVSVLRGMMRVFFAIVTIEVVSLALKYI
;
A
#
# COMPACT_ATOMS: atom_id res chain seq x y z
N MET A 1 -37.83 -27.26 -1.63
CA MET A 1 -36.48 -27.86 -1.67
C MET A 1 -35.50 -27.12 -2.59
N ASN A 2 -35.94 -26.49 -3.68
CA ASN A 2 -35.03 -25.88 -4.68
C ASN A 2 -34.30 -24.59 -4.22
N PHE A 3 -34.83 -23.86 -3.24
CA PHE A 3 -34.23 -22.60 -2.77
C PHE A 3 -32.97 -22.83 -1.93
N LEU A 4 -32.96 -23.87 -1.09
CA LEU A 4 -31.82 -24.21 -0.24
C LEU A 4 -30.66 -24.78 -1.06
N THR A 5 -30.96 -25.64 -2.05
CA THR A 5 -29.93 -26.19 -2.96
C THR A 5 -29.33 -25.10 -3.84
N ALA A 6 -30.14 -24.21 -4.41
CA ALA A 6 -29.66 -23.07 -5.20
C ALA A 6 -28.84 -22.08 -4.35
N SER A 7 -29.22 -21.86 -3.09
CA SER A 7 -28.47 -21.01 -2.16
C SER A 7 -27.11 -21.61 -1.83
N ILE A 8 -27.05 -22.91 -1.54
CA ILE A 8 -25.82 -23.65 -1.25
C ILE A 8 -24.91 -23.72 -2.48
N GLU A 9 -25.45 -23.97 -3.67
CA GLU A 9 -24.69 -23.95 -4.92
C GLU A 9 -24.12 -22.56 -5.24
N SER A 10 -24.91 -21.50 -5.01
CA SER A 10 -24.45 -20.12 -5.20
C SER A 10 -23.35 -19.73 -4.21
N LEU A 11 -23.43 -20.22 -2.97
CA LEU A 11 -22.40 -20.03 -1.94
C LEU A 11 -21.15 -20.83 -2.29
N GLY A 12 -21.30 -22.10 -2.69
CA GLY A 12 -20.21 -22.96 -3.13
C GLY A 12 -19.45 -22.38 -4.33
N ALA A 13 -20.17 -21.92 -5.36
CA ALA A 13 -19.56 -21.29 -6.54
C ALA A 13 -18.83 -19.99 -6.18
N LYS A 14 -19.35 -19.19 -5.25
CA LYS A 14 -18.68 -17.97 -4.76
C LYS A 14 -17.40 -18.29 -3.97
N VAL A 15 -17.45 -19.29 -3.10
CA VAL A 15 -16.30 -19.72 -2.28
C VAL A 15 -15.20 -20.30 -3.19
N VAL A 16 -15.55 -21.18 -4.12
CA VAL A 16 -14.60 -21.73 -5.10
C VAL A 16 -14.01 -20.61 -5.97
N GLY A 17 -14.84 -19.67 -6.42
CA GLY A 17 -14.38 -18.48 -7.14
C GLY A 17 -13.33 -17.68 -6.36
N TRP A 18 -13.56 -17.44 -5.06
CA TRP A 18 -12.58 -16.79 -4.19
C TRP A 18 -11.25 -17.55 -4.11
N PHE A 19 -11.29 -18.88 -3.94
CA PHE A 19 -10.08 -19.70 -3.92
C PHE A 19 -9.32 -19.66 -5.25
N THR A 20 -10.03 -19.69 -6.38
CA THR A 20 -9.38 -19.60 -7.71
C THR A 20 -8.71 -18.26 -7.96
N VAL A 21 -9.33 -17.15 -7.54
CA VAL A 21 -8.73 -15.81 -7.62
C VAL A 21 -7.50 -15.71 -6.72
N GLY A 22 -7.61 -16.20 -5.47
CA GLY A 22 -6.48 -16.22 -4.54
C GLY A 22 -5.30 -17.04 -5.06
N TYR A 23 -5.55 -18.21 -5.63
CA TYR A 23 -4.53 -19.04 -6.27
C TYR A 23 -3.89 -18.33 -7.47
N ALA A 24 -4.69 -17.69 -8.34
CA ALA A 24 -4.19 -16.95 -9.49
C ALA A 24 -3.29 -15.77 -9.07
N MET A 25 -3.68 -15.02 -8.03
CA MET A 25 -2.86 -13.95 -7.46
C MET A 25 -1.55 -14.48 -6.89
N PHE A 26 -1.60 -15.60 -6.15
CA PHE A 26 -0.40 -16.23 -5.60
C PHE A 26 0.53 -16.73 -6.70
N ALA A 27 0.00 -17.39 -7.74
CA ALA A 27 0.77 -17.85 -8.89
C ALA A 27 1.40 -16.68 -9.67
N PHE A 28 0.68 -15.58 -9.81
CA PHE A 28 1.18 -14.34 -10.42
C PHE A 28 2.33 -13.76 -9.62
N LEU A 29 2.17 -13.65 -8.30
CA LEU A 29 3.20 -13.15 -7.39
C LEU A 29 4.42 -14.08 -7.35
N ALA A 30 4.23 -15.40 -7.37
CA ALA A 30 5.31 -16.37 -7.46
C ALA A 30 6.10 -16.22 -8.76
N LYS A 31 5.41 -16.08 -9.91
CA LYS A 31 6.06 -15.81 -11.20
C LYS A 31 6.83 -14.49 -11.20
N ALA A 32 6.23 -13.42 -10.69
CA ALA A 32 6.90 -12.13 -10.55
C ALA A 32 8.14 -12.25 -9.65
N GLY A 33 8.03 -12.97 -8.54
CA GLY A 33 9.14 -13.26 -7.63
C GLY A 33 10.28 -14.00 -8.30
N LEU A 34 9.98 -15.05 -9.07
CA LEU A 34 11.00 -15.79 -9.82
C LEU A 34 11.70 -14.91 -10.88
N LEU A 35 10.94 -14.06 -11.58
CA LEU A 35 11.49 -13.12 -12.57
C LEU A 35 12.39 -12.06 -11.94
N LEU A 36 12.13 -11.63 -10.69
CA LEU A 36 13.02 -10.71 -9.97
C LEU A 36 14.43 -11.30 -9.74
N LEU A 37 14.52 -12.61 -9.54
CA LEU A 37 15.80 -13.31 -9.35
C LEU A 37 16.55 -13.52 -10.67
N ASP A 38 15.87 -13.49 -11.81
CA ASP A 38 16.51 -13.65 -13.10
C ASP A 38 17.25 -12.35 -13.49
N ARG A 39 18.58 -12.46 -13.65
CA ARG A 39 19.43 -11.32 -14.02
C ARG A 39 19.09 -10.75 -15.40
N THR A 40 18.54 -11.57 -16.30
CA THR A 40 18.12 -11.13 -17.64
C THR A 40 16.90 -10.21 -17.60
N THR A 41 16.15 -10.23 -16.49
CA THR A 41 14.99 -9.38 -16.26
C THR A 41 15.36 -7.90 -16.11
N TRP A 42 16.52 -7.63 -15.50
CA TRP A 42 17.00 -6.28 -15.19
C TRP A 42 17.75 -5.65 -16.36
N ASN A 43 17.03 -5.43 -17.46
CA ASN A 43 17.52 -4.63 -18.58
C ASN A 43 17.24 -3.13 -18.33
N ARG A 44 17.99 -2.25 -18.98
CA ARG A 44 17.83 -0.79 -18.94
C ARG A 44 16.39 -0.36 -19.24
N ALA A 45 15.75 -1.02 -20.20
CA ALA A 45 14.34 -0.78 -20.52
C ALA A 45 13.41 -1.02 -19.33
N THR A 46 13.55 -2.15 -18.62
CA THR A 46 12.73 -2.48 -17.44
C THR A 46 12.96 -1.48 -16.32
N PHE A 47 14.22 -1.07 -16.09
CA PHE A 47 14.54 -0.05 -15.10
C PHE A 47 13.89 1.30 -15.42
N ASP A 48 13.92 1.74 -16.69
CA ASP A 48 13.28 2.98 -17.10
C ASP A 48 11.76 2.97 -16.84
N VAL A 49 11.10 1.81 -16.99
CA VAL A 49 9.67 1.67 -16.65
C VAL A 49 9.45 1.71 -15.14
N VAL A 50 10.31 1.08 -14.34
CA VAL A 50 10.23 1.17 -12.86
C VAL A 50 10.36 2.62 -12.40
N VAL A 51 11.33 3.37 -12.94
CA VAL A 51 11.54 4.79 -12.59
C VAL A 51 10.32 5.62 -12.96
N LYS A 52 9.75 5.41 -14.16
CA LYS A 52 8.50 6.09 -14.56
C LYS A 52 7.35 5.75 -13.61
N GLN A 53 7.24 4.50 -13.17
CA GLN A 53 6.21 4.09 -12.23
C GLN A 53 6.37 4.79 -10.87
N VAL A 54 7.59 4.86 -10.35
CA VAL A 54 7.88 5.58 -9.09
C VAL A 54 7.62 7.08 -9.25
N TYR A 55 8.00 7.67 -10.37
CA TYR A 55 7.73 9.07 -10.67
C TYR A 55 6.21 9.36 -10.67
N PHE A 56 5.44 8.55 -11.39
CA PHE A 56 3.99 8.68 -11.44
C PHE A 56 3.36 8.48 -10.05
N THR A 57 3.75 7.43 -9.34
CA THR A 57 3.10 7.00 -8.09
C THR A 57 3.49 7.86 -6.89
N ALA A 58 4.77 8.17 -6.72
CA ALA A 58 5.28 8.90 -5.57
C ALA A 58 5.56 10.39 -5.84
N VAL A 59 6.31 10.70 -6.90
CA VAL A 59 6.85 12.06 -7.11
C VAL A 59 5.77 13.04 -7.56
N GLN A 60 4.93 12.65 -8.52
CA GLN A 60 3.94 13.56 -9.11
C GLN A 60 2.86 14.01 -8.11
N ILE A 61 2.52 13.20 -7.11
CA ILE A 61 1.54 13.57 -6.07
C ILE A 61 2.18 14.14 -4.81
N LEU A 62 3.50 14.22 -4.76
CA LEU A 62 4.23 14.56 -3.54
C LEU A 62 3.69 15.82 -2.86
N PRO A 63 3.40 16.96 -3.53
CA PRO A 63 2.90 18.15 -2.85
C PRO A 63 1.55 17.93 -2.13
N VAL A 64 0.62 17.24 -2.79
CA VAL A 64 -0.71 16.93 -2.24
C VAL A 64 -0.59 15.92 -1.10
N PHE A 65 0.27 14.92 -1.27
CA PHE A 65 0.53 13.91 -0.25
C PHE A 65 1.18 14.51 1.01
N LEU A 66 2.15 15.42 0.85
CA LEU A 66 2.78 16.11 2.00
C LEU A 66 1.74 16.96 2.75
N GLY A 67 0.88 17.69 2.03
CA GLY A 67 -0.23 18.43 2.64
C GLY A 67 -1.16 17.51 3.42
N TYR A 68 -1.55 16.38 2.83
CA TYR A 68 -2.34 15.34 3.49
C TYR A 68 -1.65 14.80 4.76
N ALA A 69 -0.38 14.41 4.67
CA ALA A 69 0.38 13.85 5.79
C ALA A 69 0.53 14.87 6.94
N LEU A 70 0.75 16.15 6.62
CA LEU A 70 0.85 17.21 7.62
C LEU A 70 -0.47 17.44 8.36
N VAL A 71 -1.59 17.54 7.62
CA VAL A 71 -2.92 17.78 8.21
C VAL A 71 -3.32 16.60 9.12
N ILE A 72 -3.15 15.37 8.63
CA ILE A 72 -3.44 14.17 9.43
C ILE A 72 -2.54 14.09 10.66
N SER A 73 -1.25 14.34 10.51
CA SER A 73 -0.32 14.27 11.65
C SER A 73 -0.67 15.32 12.69
N TRP A 74 -0.88 16.58 12.29
CA TRP A 74 -1.28 17.65 13.19
C TRP A 74 -2.56 17.30 13.96
N LEU A 75 -3.60 16.82 13.25
CA LEU A 75 -4.86 16.43 13.85
C LEU A 75 -4.68 15.34 14.91
N ILE A 76 -4.03 14.24 14.55
CA ILE A 76 -3.87 13.09 15.44
C ILE A 76 -2.95 13.41 16.63
N ILE A 77 -1.85 14.13 16.41
CA ILE A 77 -0.95 14.56 17.49
C ILE A 77 -1.71 15.45 18.48
N THR A 78 -2.53 16.38 17.98
CA THR A 78 -3.34 17.26 18.84
C THR A 78 -4.31 16.46 19.69
N ILE A 79 -5.00 15.47 19.10
CA ILE A 79 -5.93 14.59 19.82
C ILE A 79 -5.19 13.77 20.89
N ILE A 80 -4.03 13.19 20.56
CA ILE A 80 -3.23 12.42 21.51
C ILE A 80 -2.79 13.32 22.67
N LEU A 81 -2.28 14.52 22.37
CA LEU A 81 -1.76 15.44 23.37
C LEU A 81 -2.87 16.01 24.27
N SER A 82 -4.03 16.38 23.73
CA SER A 82 -5.16 16.86 24.53
C SER A 82 -5.65 15.76 25.47
N THR A 83 -5.84 14.56 24.94
CA THR A 83 -6.28 13.40 25.73
C THR A 83 -5.27 13.07 26.82
N ALA A 84 -3.97 13.04 26.50
CA ALA A 84 -2.93 12.79 27.49
C ALA A 84 -2.88 13.86 28.59
N ARG A 85 -3.19 15.13 28.28
CA ARG A 85 -3.30 16.20 29.30
C ARG A 85 -4.50 15.97 30.22
N ASP A 86 -5.65 15.63 29.67
CA ASP A 86 -6.88 15.42 30.44
C ASP A 86 -6.74 14.27 31.45
N PHE A 87 -5.96 13.23 31.11
CA PHE A 87 -5.66 12.11 32.00
C PHE A 87 -4.38 12.28 32.85
N GLY A 88 -3.66 13.40 32.73
CA GLY A 88 -2.40 13.62 33.45
C GLY A 88 -1.22 12.73 32.98
N LEU A 89 -1.30 12.19 31.76
CA LEU A 89 -0.35 11.26 31.14
C LEU A 89 0.54 11.93 30.07
N THR A 90 0.80 13.23 30.19
CA THR A 90 1.56 14.01 29.20
C THR A 90 2.95 13.46 28.91
N ALA A 91 3.58 12.82 29.90
CA ALA A 91 4.88 12.16 29.76
C ALA A 91 4.87 11.02 28.72
N PHE A 92 3.72 10.39 28.46
CA PHE A 92 3.57 9.29 27.50
C PHE A 92 3.11 9.76 26.11
N ALA A 93 2.77 11.04 25.94
CA ALA A 93 2.19 11.55 24.69
C ALA A 93 3.13 11.40 23.48
N SER A 94 4.44 11.60 23.69
CA SER A 94 5.47 11.42 22.65
C SER A 94 5.59 9.96 22.22
N GLU A 95 5.68 9.04 23.19
CA GLU A 95 5.76 7.61 22.93
C GLU A 95 4.49 7.09 22.23
N MET A 96 3.30 7.51 22.69
CA MET A 96 2.03 7.18 22.04
C MET A 96 1.97 7.70 20.60
N THR A 97 2.40 8.94 20.37
CA THR A 97 2.46 9.52 19.03
C THR A 97 3.34 8.67 18.12
N ILE A 98 4.55 8.32 18.54
CA ILE A 98 5.46 7.53 17.70
C ILE A 98 4.88 6.13 17.46
N ARG A 99 4.45 5.44 18.51
CA ARG A 99 3.96 4.05 18.40
C ARG A 99 2.66 3.94 17.61
N VAL A 100 1.70 4.84 17.80
CA VAL A 100 0.38 4.74 17.18
C VAL A 100 0.36 5.45 15.83
N LEU A 101 0.77 6.73 15.79
CA LEU A 101 0.70 7.51 14.56
C LEU A 101 1.78 7.06 13.57
N VAL A 102 3.05 7.03 13.97
CA VAL A 102 4.17 6.82 13.04
C VAL A 102 4.29 5.37 12.57
N LEU A 103 4.17 4.41 13.49
CA LEU A 103 4.38 2.99 13.16
C LEU A 103 3.14 2.30 12.59
N GLU A 104 1.93 2.75 12.95
CA GLU A 104 0.70 2.06 12.55
C GLU A 104 -0.12 2.88 11.56
N LEU A 105 -0.62 4.05 11.98
CA LEU A 105 -1.58 4.83 11.19
C LEU A 105 -0.98 5.39 9.90
N LEU A 106 0.22 5.98 9.92
CA LEU A 106 0.78 6.62 8.72
C LEU A 106 1.08 5.65 7.58
N PRO A 107 1.70 4.47 7.80
CA PRO A 107 1.84 3.44 6.76
C PRO A 107 0.50 3.01 6.17
N PHE A 108 -0.49 2.76 7.03
CA PHE A 108 -1.84 2.35 6.62
C PHE A 108 -2.53 3.42 5.77
N LEU A 109 -2.52 4.66 6.25
CA LEU A 109 -3.11 5.82 5.58
C LEU A 109 -2.41 6.15 4.27
N THR A 110 -1.08 5.99 4.22
CA THR A 110 -0.30 6.15 2.99
C THR A 110 -0.71 5.10 1.95
N ALA A 111 -0.84 3.84 2.35
CA ALA A 111 -1.29 2.77 1.46
C ALA A 111 -2.70 3.03 0.89
N LEU A 112 -3.64 3.48 1.74
CA LEU A 112 -4.99 3.86 1.31
C LEU A 112 -4.99 5.03 0.32
N PHE A 113 -4.18 6.05 0.57
CA PHE A 113 -4.06 7.20 -0.32
C PHE A 113 -3.52 6.78 -1.70
N ILE A 114 -2.48 5.95 -1.74
CA ILE A 114 -1.89 5.46 -2.98
C ILE A 114 -2.84 4.49 -3.70
N ALA A 115 -3.59 3.65 -2.97
CA ALA A 115 -4.65 2.82 -3.53
C ALA A 115 -5.68 3.66 -4.30
N LEU A 116 -6.16 4.74 -3.67
CA LEU A 116 -7.17 5.61 -4.27
C LEU A 116 -6.67 6.29 -5.54
N ARG A 117 -5.44 6.81 -5.54
CA ARG A 117 -4.91 7.61 -6.65
C ARG A 117 -4.21 6.78 -7.73
N SER A 118 -3.25 5.96 -7.33
CA SER A 118 -2.42 5.18 -8.27
C SER A 118 -2.97 3.78 -8.49
N GLY A 119 -3.55 3.14 -7.47
CA GLY A 119 -4.18 1.83 -7.62
C GLY A 119 -5.34 1.87 -8.62
N SER A 120 -6.22 2.88 -8.54
CA SER A 120 -7.33 3.05 -9.48
C SER A 120 -6.86 3.32 -10.91
N ALA A 121 -5.82 4.14 -11.08
CA ALA A 121 -5.19 4.42 -12.37
C ALA A 121 -4.55 3.17 -12.97
N ILE A 122 -3.78 2.41 -12.19
CA ILE A 122 -3.16 1.14 -12.63
C ILE A 122 -4.23 0.14 -13.05
N ASN A 123 -5.31 0.01 -12.27
CA ASN A 123 -6.43 -0.88 -12.65
C ASN A 123 -7.04 -0.43 -13.99
N THR A 124 -7.32 0.86 -14.13
CA THR A 124 -7.91 1.44 -15.35
C THR A 124 -7.03 1.18 -16.57
N GLU A 125 -5.72 1.43 -16.47
CA GLU A 125 -4.76 1.19 -17.55
C GLU A 125 -4.74 -0.28 -17.96
N VAL A 126 -4.62 -1.21 -17.00
CA VAL A 126 -4.58 -2.65 -17.30
C VAL A 126 -5.92 -3.13 -17.87
N ALA A 127 -7.05 -2.63 -17.36
CA ALA A 127 -8.37 -2.93 -17.88
C ALA A 127 -8.54 -2.44 -19.33
N LEU A 128 -8.03 -1.24 -19.64
CA LEU A 128 -8.03 -0.71 -21.02
C LEU A 128 -7.15 -1.55 -21.94
N MET A 129 -5.94 -1.90 -21.52
CA MET A 129 -5.05 -2.80 -22.28
C MET A 129 -5.73 -4.15 -22.57
N GLN A 130 -6.46 -4.69 -21.59
CA GLN A 130 -7.21 -5.94 -21.74
C GLN A 130 -8.38 -5.81 -22.72
N VAL A 131 -9.16 -4.72 -22.64
CA VAL A 131 -10.30 -4.46 -23.53
C VAL A 131 -9.83 -4.20 -24.97
N ASN A 132 -8.70 -3.53 -25.16
CA ASN A 132 -8.12 -3.20 -26.45
C ASN A 132 -7.29 -4.34 -27.07
N ASN A 133 -7.11 -5.47 -26.38
CA ASN A 133 -6.23 -6.58 -26.79
C ASN A 133 -4.74 -6.19 -26.92
N GLU A 134 -4.29 -5.15 -26.22
CA GLU A 134 -2.88 -4.71 -26.24
C GLU A 134 -1.96 -5.77 -25.61
N LEU A 135 -2.43 -6.45 -24.55
CA LEU A 135 -1.68 -7.54 -23.92
C LEU A 135 -1.50 -8.75 -24.85
N ASP A 136 -2.54 -9.07 -25.63
CA ASP A 136 -2.49 -10.13 -26.64
C ASP A 136 -1.52 -9.72 -27.77
N ALA A 137 -1.54 -8.45 -28.20
CA ALA A 137 -0.62 -7.93 -29.20
C ALA A 137 0.86 -8.01 -28.76
N LEU A 138 1.16 -7.66 -27.49
CA LEU A 138 2.50 -7.82 -26.93
C LEU A 138 2.97 -9.29 -26.96
N ALA A 139 2.08 -10.22 -26.61
CA ALA A 139 2.38 -11.65 -26.66
C ALA A 139 2.67 -12.14 -28.08
N HIS A 140 1.93 -11.65 -29.09
CA HIS A 140 2.20 -11.95 -30.51
C HIS A 140 3.56 -11.41 -30.97
N CYS A 141 3.97 -10.25 -30.47
CA CYS A 141 5.29 -9.67 -30.70
C CYS A 141 6.43 -10.36 -29.92
N LYS A 142 6.15 -11.46 -29.20
CA LYS A 142 7.11 -12.17 -28.33
C LYS A 142 7.69 -11.29 -27.22
N VAL A 143 6.97 -10.25 -26.81
CA VAL A 143 7.33 -9.40 -25.67
C VAL A 143 6.52 -9.87 -24.47
N PRO A 144 7.13 -10.46 -23.44
CA PRO A 144 6.39 -11.01 -22.29
C PRO A 144 5.79 -9.87 -21.44
N PRO A 145 4.45 -9.71 -21.38
CA PRO A 145 3.82 -8.61 -20.65
C PRO A 145 4.10 -8.66 -19.15
N MET A 146 4.34 -9.86 -18.60
CA MET A 146 4.72 -10.03 -17.20
C MET A 146 5.98 -9.25 -16.83
N GLN A 147 7.00 -9.28 -17.69
CA GLN A 147 8.29 -8.66 -17.44
C GLN A 147 8.27 -7.15 -17.67
N PHE A 148 7.56 -6.69 -18.70
CA PHE A 148 7.63 -5.30 -19.16
C PHE A 148 6.50 -4.40 -18.66
N GLU A 149 5.32 -4.96 -18.35
CA GLU A 149 4.19 -4.20 -17.84
C GLU A 149 3.96 -4.43 -16.35
N PHE A 150 3.85 -5.68 -15.92
CA PHE A 150 3.39 -5.95 -14.55
C PHE A 150 4.49 -5.84 -13.51
N LEU A 151 5.67 -6.41 -13.78
CA LEU A 151 6.76 -6.39 -12.83
C LEU A 151 7.22 -4.97 -12.45
N PRO A 152 7.40 -4.02 -13.41
CA PRO A 152 7.75 -2.65 -13.07
C PRO A 152 6.68 -1.95 -12.21
N ARG A 153 5.39 -2.24 -12.45
CA ARG A 153 4.28 -1.72 -11.65
C ARG A 153 4.35 -2.19 -10.21
N LEU A 154 4.60 -3.48 -9.99
CA LEU A 154 4.74 -4.06 -8.65
C LEU A 154 5.90 -3.41 -7.88
N ILE A 155 7.10 -3.40 -8.48
CA ILE A 155 8.30 -2.83 -7.85
C ILE A 155 8.10 -1.35 -7.57
N GLY A 156 7.61 -0.60 -8.57
CA GLY A 156 7.36 0.83 -8.44
C GLY A 156 6.37 1.15 -7.34
N GLY A 157 5.32 0.35 -7.15
CA GLY A 157 4.36 0.51 -6.07
C GLY A 157 4.94 0.24 -4.69
N VAL A 158 5.68 -0.87 -4.52
CA VAL A 158 6.38 -1.21 -3.27
C VAL A 158 7.32 -0.09 -2.85
N VAL A 159 8.20 0.33 -3.76
CA VAL A 159 9.16 1.40 -3.52
C VAL A 159 8.43 2.71 -3.19
N SER A 160 7.37 3.04 -3.92
CA SER A 160 6.60 4.28 -3.67
C SER A 160 5.93 4.30 -2.30
N VAL A 161 5.30 3.19 -1.87
CA VAL A 161 4.66 3.11 -0.54
C VAL A 161 5.71 3.23 0.56
N VAL A 162 6.85 2.53 0.45
CA VAL A 162 7.92 2.58 1.45
C VAL A 162 8.47 4.02 1.59
N ILE A 163 8.78 4.68 0.47
CA ILE A 163 9.31 6.05 0.49
C ILE A 163 8.30 7.03 1.06
N LEU A 164 7.04 6.99 0.60
CA LEU A 164 6.02 7.92 1.06
C LEU A 164 5.64 7.70 2.52
N ALA A 165 5.57 6.46 2.99
CA ALA A 165 5.29 6.16 4.40
C ALA A 165 6.43 6.65 5.30
N GLY A 166 7.69 6.46 4.87
CA GLY A 166 8.86 7.00 5.56
C GLY A 166 8.84 8.53 5.63
N LEU A 167 8.54 9.20 4.51
CA LEU A 167 8.42 10.67 4.48
C LEU A 167 7.28 11.17 5.38
N ALA A 168 6.11 10.52 5.36
CA ALA A 168 5.01 10.85 6.25
C ALA A 168 5.42 10.68 7.72
N GLY A 169 6.13 9.60 8.06
CA GLY A 169 6.68 9.36 9.38
C GLY A 169 7.65 10.45 9.82
N LEU A 170 8.59 10.86 8.97
CA LEU A 170 9.53 11.94 9.26
C LEU A 170 8.81 13.28 9.51
N LEU A 171 7.82 13.62 8.70
CA LEU A 171 7.00 14.81 8.91
C LEU A 171 6.22 14.76 10.23
N ALA A 172 5.66 13.60 10.57
CA ALA A 172 4.94 13.43 11.82
C ALA A 172 5.86 13.50 13.04
N LEU A 173 7.09 12.99 12.95
CA LEU A 173 8.09 13.13 14.01
C LEU A 173 8.48 14.60 14.22
N LEU A 174 8.66 15.37 13.13
CA LEU A 174 8.94 16.80 13.21
C LEU A 174 7.74 17.56 13.82
N MET A 175 6.54 17.29 13.34
CA MET A 175 5.32 17.92 13.87
C MET A 175 5.05 17.53 15.32
N GLY A 176 5.34 16.28 15.70
CA GLY A 176 5.22 15.78 17.07
C GLY A 176 6.12 16.56 18.03
N TYR A 177 7.37 16.78 17.63
CA TYR A 177 8.30 17.61 18.40
C TYR A 177 7.76 19.03 18.59
N LEU A 178 7.39 19.69 17.49
CA LEU A 178 6.91 21.07 17.50
C LEU A 178 5.62 21.24 18.32
N THR A 179 4.73 20.25 18.29
CA THR A 179 3.44 20.33 19.00
C THR A 179 3.59 20.05 20.50
N ILE A 180 4.48 19.14 20.88
CA ILE A 180 4.68 18.74 22.28
C ILE A 180 5.60 19.73 23.02
N TYR A 181 6.72 20.12 22.41
CA TYR A 181 7.77 20.93 23.04
C TYR A 181 7.85 22.37 22.53
N GLY A 182 7.12 22.72 21.46
CA GLY A 182 7.19 24.05 20.86
C GLY A 182 8.54 24.34 20.23
N MET A 183 9.06 25.54 20.46
CA MET A 183 10.40 25.98 20.02
C MET A 183 11.49 25.71 21.07
N SER A 184 11.15 25.05 22.18
CA SER A 184 12.11 24.77 23.24
C SER A 184 13.15 23.74 22.78
N THR A 185 14.43 24.02 22.99
CA THR A 185 15.52 23.07 22.70
C THR A 185 15.70 22.04 23.82
N ALA A 186 15.16 22.29 25.01
CA ALA A 186 15.28 21.38 26.15
C ALA A 186 14.58 20.03 25.93
N GLY A 187 13.60 19.97 25.01
CA GLY A 187 12.89 18.74 24.65
C GLY A 187 13.63 17.85 23.66
N PHE A 188 14.72 18.32 23.04
CA PHE A 188 15.36 17.62 21.92
C PHE A 188 16.00 16.30 22.35
N GLU A 189 16.78 16.31 23.43
CA GLU A 189 17.42 15.11 23.97
C GLU A 189 16.40 14.04 24.41
N PRO A 190 15.41 14.32 25.27
CA PRO A 190 14.45 13.29 25.69
C PRO A 190 13.59 12.78 24.52
N TYR A 191 13.26 13.63 23.54
CA TYR A 191 12.48 13.21 22.37
C TYR A 191 13.29 12.28 21.45
N THR A 192 14.53 12.63 21.15
CA THR A 192 15.41 11.80 20.31
C THR A 192 15.78 10.48 20.99
N GLN A 193 15.99 10.47 22.30
CA GLN A 193 16.14 9.23 23.08
C GLN A 193 14.88 8.34 23.01
N THR A 194 13.69 8.94 23.07
CA THR A 194 12.42 8.22 22.92
C THR A 194 12.31 7.60 21.52
N ILE A 195 12.64 8.35 20.47
CA ILE A 195 12.69 7.83 19.09
C ILE A 195 13.68 6.66 19.01
N ALA A 196 14.92 6.83 19.46
CA ALA A 196 15.95 5.81 19.38
C ALA A 196 15.57 4.52 20.15
N LYS A 197 14.86 4.64 21.27
CA LYS A 197 14.35 3.49 22.04
C LYS A 197 13.23 2.74 21.30
N ILE A 198 12.39 3.45 20.56
CA ILE A 198 11.25 2.85 19.84
C ILE A 198 11.68 2.26 18.50
N PHE A 199 12.57 2.92 17.77
CA PHE A 199 13.06 2.45 16.48
C PHE A 199 14.24 1.48 16.66
N ASP A 200 13.95 0.28 17.14
CA ASP A 200 14.90 -0.82 17.10
C ASP A 200 14.94 -1.48 15.70
N PHE A 201 15.92 -2.36 15.49
CA PHE A 201 16.06 -3.07 14.21
C PHE A 201 14.81 -3.89 13.87
N THR A 202 14.19 -4.53 14.86
CA THR A 202 13.02 -5.40 14.70
C THR A 202 11.80 -4.61 14.24
N ILE A 203 11.51 -3.47 14.88
CA ILE A 203 10.39 -2.57 14.53
C ILE A 203 10.62 -1.98 13.15
N MET A 204 11.85 -1.56 12.82
CA MET A 204 12.15 -1.01 11.50
C MET A 204 12.02 -2.08 10.40
N ALA A 205 12.50 -3.30 10.63
CA ALA A 205 12.33 -4.41 9.70
C ALA A 205 10.84 -4.77 9.52
N GLY A 206 10.08 -4.86 10.62
CA GLY A 206 8.64 -5.10 10.60
C GLY A 206 7.88 -4.02 9.83
N LEU A 207 8.23 -2.74 10.04
CA LEU A 207 7.65 -1.60 9.33
C LEU A 207 7.95 -1.67 7.83
N LEU A 208 9.19 -2.01 7.43
CA LEU A 208 9.55 -2.16 6.02
C LEU A 208 8.77 -3.30 5.35
N VAL A 209 8.66 -4.44 6.02
CA VAL A 209 7.86 -5.58 5.52
C VAL A 209 6.40 -5.19 5.38
N LYS A 210 5.83 -4.52 6.39
CA LYS A 210 4.45 -4.03 6.38
C LYS A 210 4.19 -3.08 5.20
N CYS A 211 5.04 -2.07 5.01
CA CYS A 211 4.95 -1.15 3.87
C CYS A 211 5.12 -1.86 2.53
N ALA A 212 6.00 -2.87 2.46
CA ALA A 212 6.18 -3.65 1.24
C ALA A 212 4.93 -4.46 0.89
N LEU A 213 4.30 -5.11 1.89
CA LEU A 213 3.03 -5.81 1.71
C LEU A 213 1.91 -4.88 1.26
N PHE A 214 1.84 -3.66 1.80
CA PHE A 214 0.92 -2.65 1.32
C PHE A 214 1.16 -2.25 -0.13
N GLY A 215 2.42 -1.97 -0.52
CA GLY A 215 2.74 -1.65 -1.91
C GLY A 215 2.44 -2.79 -2.89
N LEU A 216 2.64 -4.04 -2.46
CA LEU A 216 2.20 -5.22 -3.21
C LEU A 216 0.68 -5.25 -3.35
N ALA A 217 -0.09 -5.08 -2.27
CA ALA A 217 -1.55 -5.07 -2.32
C ALA A 217 -2.08 -3.96 -3.25
N VAL A 218 -1.52 -2.77 -3.17
CA VAL A 218 -1.90 -1.58 -3.94
C VAL A 218 -1.59 -1.71 -5.44
N THR A 219 -0.78 -2.68 -5.86
CA THR A 219 -0.41 -2.86 -7.28
C THR A 219 -0.87 -4.20 -7.83
N LEU A 220 -0.67 -5.29 -7.11
CA LEU A 220 -1.06 -6.63 -7.51
C LEU A 220 -2.58 -6.77 -7.68
N ILE A 221 -3.36 -6.28 -6.72
CA ILE A 221 -4.82 -6.40 -6.76
C ILE A 221 -5.40 -5.57 -7.93
N PRO A 222 -4.97 -4.31 -8.15
CA PRO A 222 -5.39 -3.55 -9.33
C PRO A 222 -5.03 -4.20 -10.67
N VAL A 223 -3.81 -4.73 -10.79
CA VAL A 223 -3.37 -5.41 -12.02
C VAL A 223 -4.24 -6.64 -12.28
N THR A 224 -4.42 -7.48 -11.27
CA THR A 224 -5.23 -8.71 -11.41
C THR A 224 -6.70 -8.42 -11.68
N ALA A 225 -7.28 -7.41 -11.01
CA ALA A 225 -8.63 -6.94 -11.31
C ALA A 225 -8.75 -6.42 -12.76
N GLY A 226 -7.76 -5.65 -13.22
CA GLY A 226 -7.70 -5.18 -14.61
C GLY A 226 -7.68 -6.33 -15.62
N LEU A 227 -6.88 -7.38 -15.36
CA LEU A 227 -6.80 -8.58 -16.20
C LEU A 227 -8.09 -9.41 -16.23
N GLU A 228 -8.85 -9.41 -15.14
CA GLU A 228 -10.17 -10.07 -15.06
C GLU A 228 -11.28 -9.31 -15.82
N THR A 229 -10.98 -8.12 -16.37
CA THR A 229 -11.99 -7.28 -17.02
C THR A 229 -12.49 -7.94 -18.32
N PRO A 230 -13.81 -8.15 -18.48
CA PRO A 230 -14.36 -8.61 -19.75
C PRO A 230 -14.06 -7.60 -20.86
N LYS A 231 -13.85 -8.07 -22.09
CA LYS A 231 -13.51 -7.25 -23.28
C LYS A 231 -14.68 -6.36 -23.75
N LYS A 232 -15.17 -5.49 -22.87
CA LYS A 232 -16.25 -4.51 -23.07
C LYS A 232 -15.91 -3.22 -22.33
N LEU A 233 -15.85 -2.09 -23.05
CA LEU A 233 -15.38 -0.81 -22.51
C LEU A 233 -16.14 -0.33 -21.26
N PHE A 234 -17.46 -0.51 -21.22
CA PHE A 234 -18.28 -0.09 -20.07
C PHE A 234 -18.03 -0.91 -18.79
N MET A 235 -17.30 -2.04 -18.87
CA MET A 235 -16.91 -2.83 -17.71
C MET A 235 -15.68 -2.29 -16.98
N VAL A 236 -14.93 -1.36 -17.59
CA VAL A 236 -13.70 -0.80 -17.00
C VAL A 236 -13.98 -0.14 -15.64
N PRO A 237 -14.96 0.79 -15.48
CA PRO A 237 -15.24 1.39 -14.18
C PRO A 237 -15.70 0.36 -13.13
N VAL A 238 -16.43 -0.68 -13.55
CA VAL A 238 -16.90 -1.77 -12.67
C VAL A 238 -15.71 -2.59 -12.14
N SER A 239 -14.72 -2.84 -12.99
CA SER A 239 -13.48 -3.50 -12.60
C SER A 239 -12.66 -2.67 -11.61
N VAL A 240 -12.57 -1.36 -11.84
CA VAL A 240 -11.90 -0.43 -10.92
C VAL A 240 -12.55 -0.45 -9.54
N LEU A 241 -13.86 -0.29 -9.46
CA LEU A 241 -14.59 -0.32 -8.18
C LEU A 241 -14.39 -1.64 -7.43
N ARG A 242 -14.52 -2.77 -8.13
CA ARG A 242 -14.31 -4.10 -7.54
C ARG A 242 -12.87 -4.29 -7.06
N GLY A 243 -11.89 -3.87 -7.85
CA GLY A 243 -10.48 -3.93 -7.50
C GLY A 243 -10.15 -3.06 -6.29
N MET A 244 -10.66 -1.82 -6.23
CA MET A 244 -10.42 -0.92 -5.10
C MET A 244 -11.03 -1.43 -3.79
N MET A 245 -12.22 -2.04 -3.85
CA MET A 245 -12.80 -2.70 -2.67
C MET A 245 -11.92 -3.86 -2.18
N ARG A 246 -11.39 -4.68 -3.09
CA ARG A 246 -10.44 -5.75 -2.74
C ARG A 246 -9.15 -5.19 -2.13
N VAL A 247 -8.61 -4.09 -2.67
CA VAL A 247 -7.42 -3.41 -2.11
C VAL A 247 -7.70 -2.93 -0.69
N PHE A 248 -8.84 -2.28 -0.44
CA PHE A 248 -9.22 -1.81 0.88
C PHE A 248 -9.24 -2.95 1.91
N PHE A 249 -9.94 -4.05 1.60
CA PHE A 249 -9.97 -5.21 2.50
C PHE A 249 -8.59 -5.84 2.69
N ALA A 250 -7.76 -5.90 1.65
CA ALA A 250 -6.40 -6.44 1.75
C ALA A 250 -5.51 -5.58 2.66
N ILE A 251 -5.54 -4.25 2.50
CA ILE A 251 -4.79 -3.31 3.36
C ILE A 251 -5.24 -3.46 4.82
N VAL A 252 -6.55 -3.50 5.08
CA VAL A 252 -7.08 -3.70 6.44
C VAL A 252 -6.66 -5.05 7.01
N THR A 253 -6.69 -6.12 6.21
CA THR A 253 -6.27 -7.46 6.66
C THR A 253 -4.78 -7.48 7.00
N ILE A 254 -3.93 -6.88 6.15
CA ILE A 254 -2.49 -6.77 6.40
C ILE A 254 -2.24 -5.98 7.69
N GLU A 255 -2.98 -4.87 7.92
CA GLU A 255 -2.88 -4.08 9.15
C GLU A 255 -3.23 -4.91 10.39
N VAL A 256 -4.39 -5.58 10.38
CA VAL A 256 -4.87 -6.39 11.52
C VAL A 256 -3.91 -7.54 11.83
N VAL A 257 -3.44 -8.27 10.81
CA VAL A 257 -2.49 -9.36 10.99
C VAL A 257 -1.14 -8.83 11.50
N SER A 258 -0.66 -7.71 10.96
CA SER A 258 0.59 -7.08 11.40
C SER A 258 0.51 -6.65 12.87
N LEU A 259 -0.63 -6.09 13.29
CA LEU A 259 -0.85 -5.73 14.70
C LEU A 259 -0.93 -6.98 15.57
N ALA A 260 -1.71 -8.00 15.18
CA ALA A 260 -1.83 -9.23 15.95
C ALA A 260 -0.47 -9.90 16.18
N LEU A 261 0.37 -10.01 15.15
CA LEU A 261 1.72 -10.59 15.27
C LEU A 261 2.66 -9.79 16.17
N LYS A 262 2.44 -8.48 16.34
CA LYS A 262 3.27 -7.62 17.17
C LYS A 262 2.89 -7.68 18.66
N TYR A 263 1.64 -8.05 18.98
CA TYR A 263 1.11 -8.09 20.35
C TYR A 263 0.91 -9.51 20.91
N ILE A 264 1.28 -10.55 20.15
CA ILE A 264 1.40 -11.94 20.60
C ILE A 264 2.87 -12.20 20.97
#